data_AF-A0A2S5M3W4-F1
#
_entry.id   AF-A0A2S5M3W4-F1
#
_cell.length_a   1.000
_cell.length_b   1.000
_cell.length_c   1.000
_cell.angle_alpha   90.00
_cell.angle_beta   90.00
_cell.angle_gamma   90.00
#
_symmetry.space_group_name_H-M   'P 1'
#
loop_
_entity.id
_entity.type
_entity.pdbx_description
1 polymer ?
#
loop_
_entity_poly.entity_id
_entity_poly.type
_entity_poly.pdbx_seq_one_letter_code
_entity_poly.pdbx_strand_id
1 'polypeptide(L)'
;MISNPEIGVPDILLRDVPPEMKRQIEDLAHGHKRSISNQALVLLERALSQAVQPERARGAGGLGTRLKGLVSQEDWTDDFVQPRDQGDRQPPDFE
;
A
#
# COMPACT_ATOMS: atom_id res chain seq x y z
N MET A 1 -25.89 -2.69 28.31
CA MET A 1 -24.43 -2.51 28.28
C MET A 1 -23.81 -3.88 28.13
N ILE A 2 -23.41 -4.26 26.93
CA ILE A 2 -22.69 -5.52 26.69
C ILE A 2 -21.31 -5.08 26.23
N SER A 3 -20.38 -5.02 27.18
CA SER A 3 -18.96 -5.01 26.90
C SER A 3 -18.60 -6.42 26.42
N ASN A 4 -18.00 -6.56 25.25
CA ASN A 4 -17.29 -7.78 24.86
C ASN A 4 -16.09 -7.39 24.00
N PRO A 5 -14.98 -8.14 24.09
CA PRO A 5 -13.72 -7.63 24.62
C PRO A 5 -12.64 -7.68 23.54
N GLU A 6 -11.46 -7.08 23.80
CA GLU A 6 -10.16 -7.42 23.20
C GLU A 6 -10.19 -7.76 21.70
N ILE A 7 -9.82 -6.81 20.84
CA ILE A 7 -9.39 -7.12 19.48
C ILE A 7 -8.08 -7.92 19.62
N GLY A 8 -8.18 -9.22 19.89
CA GLY A 8 -7.08 -10.15 19.88
C GLY A 8 -6.41 -10.10 18.50
N VAL A 9 -5.09 -10.16 18.47
CA VAL A 9 -4.34 -10.19 17.22
C VAL A 9 -4.91 -11.35 16.37
N PRO A 10 -5.33 -11.09 15.12
CA PRO A 10 -5.94 -12.12 14.30
C PRO A 10 -4.90 -13.21 13.99
N ASP A 11 -5.20 -14.43 14.42
CA ASP A 11 -4.38 -15.61 14.15
C ASP A 11 -4.74 -16.21 12.79
N ILE A 12 -3.72 -16.58 12.01
CA ILE A 12 -3.88 -17.17 10.68
C ILE A 12 -3.24 -18.56 10.66
N LEU A 13 -3.98 -19.56 10.17
CA LEU A 13 -3.48 -20.91 9.96
C LEU A 13 -3.26 -21.17 8.48
N LEU A 14 -2.00 -21.41 8.09
CA LEU A 14 -1.63 -21.83 6.74
C LEU A 14 -1.68 -23.36 6.66
N ARG A 15 -2.62 -23.89 5.87
CA ARG A 15 -2.74 -25.33 5.58
C ARG A 15 -2.10 -25.65 4.23
N ASP A 16 -1.75 -26.92 4.03
CA ASP A 16 -1.25 -27.46 2.76
C ASP A 16 0.01 -26.74 2.24
N VAL A 17 0.85 -26.25 3.15
CA VAL A 17 2.15 -25.69 2.84
C VAL A 17 3.06 -26.80 2.29
N PRO A 18 3.64 -26.63 1.08
CA PRO A 18 4.56 -27.61 0.52
C PRO A 18 5.72 -27.91 1.49
N PRO A 19 6.13 -29.18 1.65
CA PRO A 19 7.14 -29.57 2.63
C PRO A 19 8.50 -28.90 2.37
N GLU A 20 8.83 -28.64 1.10
CA GLU A 20 10.02 -27.90 0.71
C GLU A 20 9.98 -26.45 1.20
N MET A 21 8.83 -25.80 1.06
CA MET A 21 8.63 -24.42 1.52
C MET A 21 8.72 -24.32 3.04
N LYS A 22 8.12 -25.28 3.76
CA LYS A 22 8.23 -25.35 5.22
C LYS A 22 9.70 -25.46 5.65
N ARG A 23 10.47 -26.34 5.02
CA ARG A 23 11.90 -26.54 5.32
C ARG A 23 12.72 -25.28 5.07
N GLN A 24 12.48 -24.57 3.97
CA GLN A 24 13.15 -23.30 3.70
C GLN A 24 12.85 -22.24 4.76
N ILE A 25 11.60 -22.13 5.22
CA ILE A 25 11.23 -21.18 6.29
C ILE A 25 11.90 -21.58 7.61
N GLU A 26 11.98 -22.87 7.92
CA GLU A 26 12.70 -23.38 9.10
C GLU A 26 14.19 -23.04 9.03
N ASP A 27 14.86 -23.31 7.92
CA ASP A 27 16.29 -23.02 7.75
C ASP A 27 16.59 -21.52 7.92
N LEU A 28 15.74 -20.66 7.33
CA LEU A 28 15.82 -19.20 7.52
C LEU A 28 15.60 -18.80 8.98
N ALA A 29 14.60 -19.37 9.65
CA ALA A 29 14.30 -19.08 11.04
C ALA A 29 15.47 -19.46 11.97
N HIS A 30 16.10 -20.63 11.74
CA HIS A 30 17.30 -21.05 12.47
C HIS A 30 18.47 -20.10 12.23
N GLY A 31 18.73 -19.71 10.98
CA GLY A 31 19.79 -18.76 10.62
C GLY A 31 19.62 -17.39 11.30
N HIS A 32 18.38 -16.93 11.45
CA HIS A 32 18.06 -15.65 12.09
C HIS A 32 17.80 -15.74 13.60
N LYS A 33 17.91 -16.93 14.21
CA LYS A 33 17.60 -17.20 15.63
C LYS A 33 16.18 -16.75 16.02
N ARG A 34 15.20 -17.03 15.17
CA ARG A 34 13.79 -16.67 15.37
C ARG A 34 12.90 -17.91 15.32
N SER A 35 11.69 -17.81 15.85
CA SER A 35 10.67 -18.85 15.66
C SER A 35 10.20 -18.89 14.20
N ILE A 36 9.71 -20.05 13.77
CA ILE A 36 9.16 -20.22 12.42
C ILE A 36 8.01 -19.25 12.13
N SER A 37 7.12 -19.03 13.10
CA SER A 37 5.98 -18.12 12.96
C SER A 37 6.42 -16.65 12.83
N ASN A 38 7.42 -16.21 13.60
CA ASN A 38 7.97 -14.86 13.46
C ASN A 38 8.68 -14.68 12.12
N GLN A 39 9.37 -15.73 11.64
CA GLN A 39 9.99 -15.68 10.31
C GLN A 39 8.93 -15.61 9.20
N ALA A 40 7.84 -16.37 9.32
CA ALA A 40 6.71 -16.31 8.41
C ALA A 40 6.05 -14.91 8.40
N LEU A 41 5.88 -14.30 9.57
CA LEU A 41 5.37 -12.93 9.70
C LEU A 41 6.25 -11.93 8.92
N VAL A 42 7.57 -11.97 9.11
CA VAL A 42 8.51 -11.08 8.41
C VAL A 42 8.46 -11.28 6.89
N LEU A 43 8.34 -12.53 6.44
CA LEU A 43 8.21 -12.83 5.01
C LEU A 43 6.88 -12.29 4.45
N LEU A 44 5.78 -12.42 5.19
CA LEU A 44 4.48 -11.86 4.81
C LEU A 44 4.53 -10.33 4.78
N GLU A 45 5.09 -9.68 5.79
CA GLU A 45 5.26 -8.21 5.83
C GLU A 45 6.08 -7.70 4.65
N ARG A 46 7.17 -8.40 4.32
CA ARG A 46 7.99 -8.08 3.15
C ARG A 46 7.21 -8.26 1.85
N ALA A 47 6.51 -9.37 1.69
CA ALA A 47 5.72 -9.65 0.49
C ALA A 47 4.58 -8.64 0.32
N LEU A 48 3.87 -8.30 1.40
CA LEU A 48 2.84 -7.26 1.40
C LEU A 48 3.43 -5.89 1.10
N SER A 49 4.57 -5.52 1.69
CA SER A 49 5.22 -4.24 1.38
C SER A 49 5.64 -4.15 -0.09
N GLN A 50 6.04 -5.26 -0.70
CA GLN A 50 6.37 -5.34 -2.12
C GLN A 50 5.13 -5.35 -3.01
N ALA A 51 4.06 -6.03 -2.61
CA ALA A 51 2.79 -6.07 -3.33
C ALA A 51 2.01 -4.73 -3.25
N VAL A 52 2.18 -3.99 -2.15
CA VAL A 52 1.55 -2.68 -1.91
C VAL A 52 2.33 -1.54 -2.60
N GLN A 53 3.52 -1.80 -3.15
CA GLN A 53 4.23 -0.89 -4.06
C GLN A 53 4.00 -1.27 -5.55
N PRO A 54 3.61 -0.34 -6.44
CA PRO A 54 2.37 0.44 -6.39
C PRO A 54 1.70 0.48 -7.78
N GLU A 55 0.51 -0.12 -7.93
CA GLU A 55 -0.54 0.48 -8.80
C GLU A 55 -0.99 1.85 -8.24
N ARG A 56 -0.37 2.35 -7.16
CA ARG A 56 -0.42 3.74 -6.68
C ARG A 56 0.59 4.69 -7.34
N ALA A 57 1.59 4.24 -8.11
CA ALA A 57 2.38 5.14 -8.96
C ALA A 57 1.64 5.53 -10.23
N ARG A 58 0.49 4.89 -10.52
CA ARG A 58 -0.49 5.40 -11.47
C ARG A 58 -1.51 6.32 -10.83
N GLY A 59 -1.56 6.53 -9.51
CA GLY A 59 -2.70 7.19 -8.85
C GLY A 59 -2.39 8.29 -7.82
N ALA A 60 -1.13 8.54 -7.47
CA ALA A 60 -0.75 9.65 -6.58
C ALA A 60 -0.64 11.01 -7.30
N GLY A 61 -1.13 11.07 -8.53
CA GLY A 61 -1.36 12.31 -9.25
C GLY A 61 -2.83 12.34 -9.62
N GLY A 62 -3.53 13.42 -9.27
CA GLY A 62 -4.90 13.65 -9.73
C GLY A 62 -4.97 13.54 -11.26
N LEU A 63 -6.19 13.51 -11.82
CA LEU A 63 -6.38 13.43 -13.28
C LEU A 63 -5.47 14.42 -14.04
N GLY A 64 -5.25 15.62 -13.50
CA GLY A 64 -4.33 16.62 -14.05
C GLY A 64 -2.87 16.17 -14.16
N THR A 65 -2.34 15.39 -13.21
CA THR A 65 -0.97 14.86 -13.28
C THR A 65 -0.84 13.76 -14.34
N ARG A 66 -1.90 12.97 -14.52
CA ARG A 66 -1.94 11.94 -15.58
C ARG A 66 -2.04 12.59 -16.96
N LEU A 67 -2.88 13.62 -17.11
CA LEU A 67 -3.00 14.40 -18.34
C LEU A 67 -1.70 15.15 -18.67
N LYS A 68 -1.00 15.68 -17.65
CA LYS A 68 0.32 16.30 -17.80
C LYS A 68 1.36 15.39 -18.43
N GLY A 69 1.31 14.08 -18.16
CA GLY A 69 2.24 13.10 -18.73
C GLY A 69 1.95 12.69 -20.19
N LEU A 70 0.83 13.13 -20.77
CA LEU A 70 0.46 12.83 -22.16
C LEU A 70 0.96 13.88 -23.16
N VAL A 71 1.54 14.98 -22.68
CA VAL A 71 2.02 16.10 -23.50
C VAL A 71 3.54 16.19 -23.36
N SER A 72 4.27 16.32 -24.47
CA SER A 72 5.73 16.51 -24.43
C SER A 72 6.06 17.80 -23.68
N GLN A 73 7.20 17.85 -22.96
CA GLN A 73 7.58 19.06 -22.22
C GLN A 73 7.76 20.28 -23.12
N GLU A 74 8.03 20.08 -24.41
CA GLU A 74 8.20 21.13 -25.40
C GLU A 74 6.89 21.81 -25.82
N ASP A 75 5.74 21.14 -25.60
CA ASP A 75 4.40 21.62 -25.95
C ASP A 75 3.67 22.25 -24.74
N TRP A 76 4.36 22.42 -23.60
CA TRP A 76 3.83 23.11 -22.43
C TRP A 76 3.92 24.63 -22.62
N THR A 77 2.82 25.26 -23.03
CA THR A 77 2.68 26.72 -23.03
C THR A 77 2.06 27.23 -21.72
N ASP A 78 2.30 28.49 -21.37
CA ASP A 78 1.95 29.15 -20.09
C ASP A 78 0.43 29.25 -19.82
N ASP A 79 -0.41 28.76 -20.73
CA ASP A 79 -1.87 28.68 -20.57
C ASP A 79 -2.33 27.56 -19.62
N PHE A 80 -1.42 26.70 -19.15
CA PHE A 80 -1.70 25.72 -18.10
C PHE A 80 -1.76 26.39 -16.73
N VAL A 81 -2.89 27.05 -16.46
CA VAL A 81 -3.22 27.72 -15.19
C VAL A 81 -2.83 26.81 -14.01
N GLN A 82 -1.99 27.34 -13.11
CA GLN A 82 -1.60 26.67 -11.88
C GLN A 82 -2.83 26.17 -11.12
N PRO A 83 -2.74 25.03 -10.39
CA PRO A 83 -3.83 24.58 -9.54
C PRO A 83 -4.21 25.70 -8.57
N ARG A 84 -5.43 26.25 -8.70
CA ARG A 84 -5.94 27.25 -7.76
C ARG A 84 -6.04 26.62 -6.38
N ASP A 85 -5.62 27.37 -5.36
CA ASP A 85 -5.54 26.91 -3.98
C ASP A 85 -6.94 26.51 -3.47
N GLN A 86 -7.05 25.43 -2.69
CA GLN A 86 -8.35 24.92 -2.22
C GLN A 86 -9.10 25.91 -1.32
N GLY A 87 -8.40 26.92 -0.77
CA GLY A 87 -8.96 27.97 0.05
C GLY A 87 -9.84 28.99 -0.70
N ASP A 88 -9.74 29.07 -2.03
CA ASP A 88 -10.48 30.05 -2.84
C ASP A 88 -11.89 29.58 -3.25
N ARG A 89 -12.32 28.40 -2.80
CA ARG A 89 -13.70 27.94 -3.03
C ARG A 89 -14.62 28.45 -1.92
N GLN A 90 -15.33 29.55 -2.20
CA GLN A 90 -16.61 29.76 -1.53
C GLN A 90 -17.57 28.66 -2.01
N PRO A 91 -18.25 27.91 -1.10
CA PRO A 91 -19.25 26.95 -1.52
C PRO A 91 -20.34 27.65 -2.33
N PRO A 92 -20.88 27.02 -3.39
CA PRO A 92 -21.98 27.60 -4.14
C PRO A 92 -23.17 27.87 -3.22
N ASP A 93 -23.70 29.07 -3.30
CA ASP A 93 -24.97 29.44 -2.69
C ASP A 93 -26.10 28.79 -3.49
N PHE A 94 -26.99 28.08 -2.81
CA PHE A 94 -28.11 27.38 -3.43
C PHE A 94 -29.46 28.00 -3.02
N GLU A 95 -29.45 29.20 -2.44
CA GLU A 95 -30.64 30.05 -2.29
C GLU A 95 -31.21 30.51 -3.65
#